data_AF-A0A812L2I3-F1
#
_entry.id   AF-A0A812L2I3-F1
#
_cell.length_a   1.000
_cell.length_b   1.000
_cell.length_c   1.000
_cell.angle_alpha   90.00
_cell.angle_beta   90.00
_cell.angle_gamma   90.00
#
_symmetry.space_group_name_H-M   'P 1'
#
loop_
_entity.id
_entity.type
_entity.pdbx_description
1 polymer ?
#
loop_
_entity_poly.entity_id
_entity_poly.type
_entity_poly.pdbx_seq_one_letter_code
_entity_poly.pdbx_strand_id
1 'polypeptide(L)'
;MNHKINRSFAFEDRVFAKYQRAHEGVEQVGLLVDPSLPWLGASPDGLVMSGSNPQLIEIKSCRTFLGRRSPAWHQVQGAMAIATGAFQTPVTRCKLIDPAETYTIYFDEAWWTKFLERLKKFYFGVFLPMAARRILQKVKS
;
A
#
# COMPACT_ATOMS: atom_id res chain seq x y z
N MET A 1 -2.87 24.42 5.34
CA MET A 1 -2.24 23.13 5.00
C MET A 1 -1.32 22.73 6.16
N ASN A 2 -1.33 21.47 6.61
CA ASN A 2 -0.84 21.07 7.94
C ASN A 2 0.69 20.81 7.94
N HIS A 3 1.45 21.50 8.80
CA HIS A 3 2.93 21.50 8.81
C HIS A 3 3.58 20.11 8.92
N LYS A 4 2.89 19.16 9.56
CA LYS A 4 3.36 17.76 9.69
C LYS A 4 3.36 17.00 8.36
N ILE A 5 2.40 17.28 7.48
CA ILE A 5 2.23 16.61 6.18
C ILE A 5 3.31 17.10 5.20
N ASN A 6 3.64 18.40 5.22
CA ASN A 6 4.68 18.92 4.33
C ASN A 6 6.08 18.37 4.67
N ARG A 7 6.35 18.11 5.96
CA ARG A 7 7.61 17.49 6.39
C ARG A 7 7.70 15.99 6.04
N SER A 8 6.58 15.26 6.02
CA SER A 8 6.59 13.86 5.63
C SER A 8 6.88 13.71 4.14
N PHE A 9 6.24 14.52 3.28
CA PHE A 9 6.51 14.50 1.84
C PHE A 9 7.97 14.80 1.50
N ALA A 10 8.55 15.85 2.07
CA ALA A 10 9.96 16.17 1.82
C ALA A 10 10.92 15.08 2.33
N PHE A 11 10.54 14.35 3.38
CA PHE A 11 11.30 13.18 3.84
C PHE A 11 11.19 12.02 2.85
N GLU A 12 9.97 11.67 2.45
CA GLU A 12 9.67 10.58 1.52
C GLU A 12 10.37 10.79 0.18
N ASP A 13 10.26 11.98 -0.41
CA ASP A 13 10.93 12.34 -1.67
C ASP A 13 12.45 12.17 -1.58
N ARG A 14 13.05 12.62 -0.48
CA ARG A 14 14.51 12.50 -0.27
C ARG A 14 14.94 11.05 -0.11
N VAL A 15 14.17 10.25 0.63
CA VAL A 15 14.46 8.82 0.83
C VAL A 15 14.27 8.06 -0.47
N PHE A 16 13.20 8.32 -1.21
CA PHE A 16 12.92 7.73 -2.51
C PHE A 16 14.05 8.05 -3.50
N ALA A 17 14.41 9.33 -3.65
CA ALA A 17 15.50 9.74 -4.53
C ALA A 17 16.85 9.12 -4.14
N LYS A 18 17.13 8.97 -2.84
CA LYS A 18 18.32 8.26 -2.36
C LYS A 18 18.27 6.78 -2.75
N TYR A 19 17.11 6.13 -2.59
CA TYR A 19 16.92 4.72 -2.91
C TYR A 19 17.08 4.47 -4.42
N GLN A 20 16.47 5.32 -5.25
CA GLN A 20 16.54 5.28 -6.71
C GLN A 20 17.96 5.49 -7.25
N ARG A 21 18.79 6.31 -6.60
CA ARG A 21 20.22 6.43 -6.97
C ARG A 21 21.04 5.19 -6.64
N ALA A 22 20.61 4.39 -5.68
CA ALA A 22 21.32 3.21 -5.20
C ALA A 22 20.85 1.90 -5.86
N HIS A 23 19.71 1.92 -6.55
CA HIS A 23 19.10 0.73 -7.14
C HIS A 23 18.53 1.08 -8.52
N GLU A 24 18.85 0.26 -9.51
CA GLU A 24 18.29 0.40 -10.86
C GLU A 24 16.81 -0.04 -10.91
N GLY A 25 16.06 0.50 -11.86
CA GLY A 25 14.67 0.07 -12.11
C GLY A 25 13.66 0.44 -11.03
N VAL A 26 13.95 1.44 -10.20
CA VAL A 26 13.03 2.00 -9.20
C VAL A 26 12.14 3.06 -9.85
N GLU A 27 10.83 2.84 -9.82
CA GLU A 27 9.83 3.73 -10.39
C GLU A 27 8.74 4.09 -9.37
N GLN A 28 8.19 5.30 -9.49
CA GLN A 28 6.96 5.67 -8.77
C GLN A 28 5.75 5.08 -9.51
N VAL A 29 4.76 4.64 -8.75
CA VAL A 29 3.50 4.13 -9.30
C VAL A 29 2.32 4.91 -8.72
N GLY A 30 1.25 5.01 -9.51
CA GLY A 30 -0.01 5.57 -9.05
C GLY A 30 -0.84 4.57 -8.23
N LEU A 31 -2.15 4.79 -8.23
CA LEU A 31 -3.09 3.84 -7.63
C LEU A 31 -3.10 2.53 -8.44
N LEU A 32 -2.73 1.44 -7.79
CA LEU A 32 -2.91 0.09 -8.28
C LEU A 32 -4.28 -0.43 -7.85
N VAL A 33 -4.97 -1.09 -8.79
CA VAL A 33 -6.26 -1.74 -8.56
C VAL A 33 -6.18 -3.14 -9.13
N ASP A 34 -6.57 -4.13 -8.33
CA ASP A 34 -6.79 -5.49 -8.80
C ASP A 34 -8.14 -5.53 -9.55
N PRO A 35 -8.19 -5.86 -10.85
CA PRO A 35 -9.44 -5.91 -11.60
C PRO A 35 -10.48 -6.88 -11.03
N SER A 36 -10.05 -7.92 -10.30
CA SER A 36 -10.95 -8.86 -9.62
C SER A 36 -11.52 -8.32 -8.31
N LEU A 37 -10.92 -7.26 -7.76
CA LEU A 37 -11.32 -6.57 -6.54
C LEU A 37 -11.39 -5.05 -6.78
N PRO A 38 -12.24 -4.56 -7.70
CA PRO A 38 -12.21 -3.15 -8.16
C PRO A 38 -12.62 -2.13 -7.09
N TRP A 39 -13.11 -2.61 -5.94
CA TRP A 39 -13.45 -1.81 -4.76
C TRP A 39 -12.26 -1.59 -3.81
N LEU A 40 -11.09 -2.16 -4.11
CA LEU A 40 -9.91 -2.12 -3.28
C LEU A 40 -8.68 -1.71 -4.11
N GLY A 41 -7.86 -0.82 -3.55
CA GLY A 41 -6.66 -0.33 -4.22
C GLY A 41 -5.51 -0.05 -3.25
N ALA A 42 -4.32 0.12 -3.80
CA ALA A 42 -3.10 0.44 -3.06
C ALA A 42 -2.24 1.42 -3.86
N SER A 43 -1.53 2.32 -3.18
CA SER A 43 -0.60 3.27 -3.81
C SER A 43 0.76 3.12 -3.14
N PRO A 44 1.58 2.14 -3.55
CA PRO A 44 2.94 1.99 -3.05
C PRO A 44 3.77 3.25 -3.36
N ASP A 45 4.76 3.56 -2.52
CA ASP A 45 5.66 4.69 -2.76
C ASP A 45 6.62 4.40 -3.93
N GLY A 46 6.88 3.12 -4.20
CA GLY A 46 7.69 2.70 -5.33
C GLY A 46 7.53 1.24 -5.73
N LEU A 47 8.05 0.96 -6.92
CA LEU A 47 8.14 -0.35 -7.52
C LEU A 47 9.55 -0.56 -8.05
N VAL A 48 10.12 -1.74 -7.82
CA VAL A 48 11.36 -2.19 -8.42
C VAL A 48 11.05 -3.33 -9.38
N MET A 49 11.28 -3.10 -10.67
CA MET A 49 11.13 -4.10 -11.73
C MET A 49 12.48 -4.78 -11.98
N SER A 50 12.93 -5.61 -11.03
CA SER A 50 14.20 -6.35 -11.14
C SER A 50 13.94 -7.82 -11.44
N GLY A 51 14.14 -8.23 -12.69
CA GLY A 51 14.01 -9.63 -13.12
C GLY A 51 12.55 -10.09 -13.20
N SER A 52 12.27 -11.32 -12.75
CA SER A 52 10.96 -11.96 -12.91
C SER A 52 9.91 -11.59 -11.86
N ASN A 53 10.32 -11.02 -10.72
CA ASN A 53 9.39 -10.73 -9.61
C ASN A 53 9.48 -9.26 -9.18
N PRO A 54 8.39 -8.49 -9.30
CA PRO A 54 8.35 -7.12 -8.83
C PRO A 54 8.53 -7.04 -7.30
N GLN A 55 9.11 -5.95 -6.84
CA GLN A 55 9.22 -5.64 -5.41
C GLN A 55 8.65 -4.24 -5.14
N LEU A 56 7.82 -4.11 -4.10
CA LEU A 56 7.32 -2.80 -3.68
C LEU A 56 8.32 -2.08 -2.76
N ILE A 57 8.14 -0.76 -2.67
CA ILE A 57 8.77 0.11 -1.69
C ILE A 57 7.66 0.83 -0.93
N GLU A 58 7.79 0.88 0.38
CA GLU A 58 6.96 1.67 1.29
C GLU A 58 7.90 2.49 2.19
N ILE A 59 7.69 3.80 2.26
CA ILE A 59 8.50 4.75 3.01
C ILE A 59 7.63 5.34 4.12
N LYS A 60 8.14 5.30 5.35
CA LYS A 60 7.53 5.95 6.51
C LYS A 60 8.45 7.04 7.03
N SER A 61 7.88 8.21 7.29
CA SER A 61 8.58 9.33 7.93
C SER A 61 8.73 9.19 9.45
N CYS A 62 8.21 8.11 10.03
CA CYS A 62 8.30 7.79 11.45
C CYS A 62 8.70 6.34 11.67
N ARG A 63 9.27 6.05 12.85
CA ARG A 63 9.67 4.69 13.21
C ARG A 63 8.47 3.77 13.20
N THR A 64 8.63 2.63 12.56
CA THR A 64 7.57 1.67 12.31
C THR A 64 7.70 0.48 13.24
N PHE A 65 6.59 0.08 13.87
CA PHE A 65 6.54 -1.22 14.53
C PHE A 65 6.61 -2.33 13.48
N LEU A 66 7.16 -3.48 13.82
CA LEU A 66 7.19 -4.63 12.90
C LEU A 66 6.13 -5.67 13.26
N GLY A 67 5.79 -6.49 12.27
CA GLY A 67 4.89 -7.63 12.42
C GLY A 67 3.40 -7.27 12.51
N ARG A 68 2.57 -8.25 12.86
CA ARG A 68 1.09 -8.19 12.79
C ARG A 68 0.42 -7.18 13.73
N ARG A 69 1.17 -6.46 14.56
CA ARG A 69 0.66 -5.35 15.38
C ARG A 69 0.88 -3.99 14.70
N SER A 70 1.60 -3.98 13.59
CA SER A 70 1.95 -2.77 12.87
C SER A 70 0.92 -2.43 11.80
N PRO A 71 0.33 -1.23 11.83
CA PRO A 71 -0.50 -0.73 10.74
C PRO A 71 0.24 -0.73 9.39
N ALA A 72 1.53 -0.38 9.38
CA ALA A 72 2.34 -0.36 8.16
C ALA A 72 2.55 -1.78 7.61
N TRP A 73 2.71 -2.79 8.47
CA TRP A 73 2.79 -4.18 8.02
C TRP A 73 1.50 -4.60 7.31
N HIS A 74 0.32 -4.27 7.86
CA HIS A 74 -0.96 -4.57 7.20
C HIS A 74 -1.13 -3.84 5.86
N GLN A 75 -0.71 -2.57 5.80
CA GLN A 75 -0.73 -1.78 4.57
C GLN A 75 0.15 -2.42 3.50
N VAL A 76 1.37 -2.80 3.85
CA VAL A 76 2.33 -3.46 2.95
C VAL A 76 1.81 -4.81 2.45
N GLN A 77 1.21 -5.63 3.32
CA GLN A 77 0.60 -6.90 2.92
C GLN A 77 -0.54 -6.70 1.91
N GLY A 78 -1.43 -5.75 2.17
CA GLY A 78 -2.51 -5.42 1.24
C GLY A 78 -1.99 -4.88 -0.09
N ALA A 79 -0.97 -4.02 -0.05
CA ALA A 79 -0.35 -3.49 -1.26
C ALA A 79 0.27 -4.58 -2.14
N MET A 80 0.98 -5.56 -1.55
CA MET A 80 1.53 -6.70 -2.28
C MET A 80 0.45 -7.58 -2.93
N ALA A 81 -0.67 -7.82 -2.23
CA ALA A 81 -1.80 -8.55 -2.80
C ALA A 81 -2.44 -7.82 -3.99
N ILE A 82 -2.71 -6.52 -3.84
CA ILE A 82 -3.28 -5.71 -4.91
C ILE A 82 -2.34 -5.59 -6.10
N ALA A 83 -1.05 -5.37 -5.86
CA ALA A 83 -0.05 -5.31 -6.91
C ALA A 83 0.06 -6.65 -7.66
N THR A 84 -0.05 -7.78 -6.96
CA THR A 84 -0.06 -9.10 -7.59
C THR A 84 -1.23 -9.25 -8.57
N GLY A 85 -2.44 -8.85 -8.17
CA GLY A 85 -3.61 -8.87 -9.05
C GLY A 85 -3.49 -7.88 -10.22
N ALA A 86 -3.00 -6.67 -9.95
CA ALA A 86 -2.83 -5.62 -10.96
C ALA A 86 -1.79 -5.98 -12.04
N PHE A 87 -0.65 -6.55 -11.65
CA PHE A 87 0.43 -6.92 -12.57
C PHE A 87 0.29 -8.34 -13.13
N GLN A 88 -0.67 -9.12 -12.63
CA GLN A 88 -0.82 -10.56 -12.94
C GLN A 88 0.49 -11.34 -12.71
N THR A 89 1.32 -10.86 -11.79
CA THR A 89 2.65 -11.38 -11.49
C THR A 89 2.85 -11.37 -9.97
N PRO A 90 3.33 -12.46 -9.34
CA PRO A 90 3.50 -12.49 -7.89
C PRO A 90 4.42 -11.38 -7.35
N VAL A 91 3.87 -10.56 -6.45
CA VAL A 91 4.63 -9.55 -5.69
C VAL A 91 4.77 -10.04 -4.26
N THR A 92 5.90 -10.69 -3.96
CA THR A 92 6.07 -11.45 -2.71
C THR A 92 6.88 -10.73 -1.64
N ARG A 93 7.40 -9.52 -1.95
CA ARG A 93 8.24 -8.75 -1.03
C ARG A 93 8.08 -7.25 -1.20
N CYS A 94 8.26 -6.54 -0.08
CA CYS A 94 8.29 -5.09 -0.01
C CYS A 94 9.49 -4.62 0.83
N LYS A 95 10.17 -3.56 0.38
CA LYS A 95 11.13 -2.81 1.19
C LYS A 95 10.38 -1.74 1.97
N LEU A 96 10.26 -1.93 3.28
CA LEU A 96 9.72 -0.95 4.19
C LEU A 96 10.87 -0.13 4.77
N ILE A 97 10.94 1.15 4.43
CA ILE A 97 12.00 2.07 4.83
C ILE A 97 11.42 3.04 5.85
N ASP A 98 12.06 3.16 7.01
CA ASP A 98 11.74 4.17 7.99
C ASP A 98 12.99 4.98 8.38
N PRO A 99 12.92 5.97 9.28
CA PRO A 99 14.09 6.77 9.65
C PRO A 99 15.20 5.98 10.37
N ALA A 100 14.90 4.80 10.92
CA ALA A 100 15.82 3.98 11.68
C ALA A 100 16.47 2.89 10.81
N GLU A 101 15.69 2.24 9.94
CA GLU A 101 16.15 1.04 9.24
C GLU A 101 15.36 0.76 7.94
N THR A 102 15.84 -0.21 7.17
CA THR A 102 15.14 -0.78 6.02
C THR A 102 14.85 -2.25 6.26
N TYR A 103 13.57 -2.61 6.19
CA TYR A 103 13.08 -3.95 6.41
C TYR A 103 12.66 -4.61 5.10
N THR A 104 12.82 -5.92 5.01
CA THR A 104 12.20 -6.71 3.94
C THR A 104 11.01 -7.44 4.53
N ILE A 105 9.82 -7.09 4.06
CA ILE A 105 8.57 -7.74 4.46
C ILE A 105 8.18 -8.72 3.35
N TYR A 106 7.97 -9.98 3.72
CA TYR A 106 7.46 -11.02 2.81
C TYR A 106 5.94 -11.10 2.89
N PHE A 107 5.32 -11.41 1.75
CA PHE A 107 3.88 -11.60 1.66
C PHE A 107 3.42 -12.81 2.50
N ASP A 108 2.39 -12.61 3.31
CA ASP A 108 1.74 -13.62 4.15
C ASP A 108 0.34 -13.90 3.59
N GLU A 109 0.27 -14.83 2.64
CA GLU A 109 -0.96 -15.21 1.94
C GLU A 109 -2.04 -15.74 2.89
N ALA A 110 -1.64 -16.51 3.90
CA ALA A 110 -2.56 -17.07 4.90
C ALA A 110 -3.20 -15.96 5.75
N TRP A 111 -2.44 -14.92 6.08
CA TRP A 111 -2.98 -13.73 6.72
C TRP A 111 -3.89 -12.94 5.76
N TRP A 112 -3.43 -12.69 4.52
CA TRP A 112 -4.17 -11.90 3.54
C TRP A 112 -5.55 -12.49 3.25
N THR A 113 -5.62 -13.81 3.03
CA THR A 113 -6.89 -14.51 2.77
C THR A 113 -7.91 -14.26 3.88
N LYS A 114 -7.49 -14.33 5.14
CA LYS A 114 -8.37 -14.04 6.29
C LYS A 114 -8.74 -12.56 6.39
N PHE A 115 -7.81 -11.68 6.06
CA PHE A 115 -8.02 -10.24 6.14
C PHE A 115 -8.94 -9.72 5.04
N LEU A 116 -8.81 -10.24 3.81
CA LEU A 116 -9.66 -9.91 2.67
C LEU A 116 -11.13 -10.20 2.97
N GLU A 117 -11.44 -11.32 3.62
CA GLU A 117 -12.82 -11.63 4.03
C GLU A 117 -13.38 -10.61 5.04
N ARG A 118 -12.53 -10.07 5.93
CA ARG A 118 -12.93 -8.98 6.83
C ARG A 118 -13.14 -7.67 6.07
N LEU A 119 -12.28 -7.36 5.10
CA LEU A 119 -12.41 -6.17 4.25
C LEU A 119 -13.70 -6.24 3.42
N LYS A 120 -14.04 -7.38 2.84
CA LYS A 120 -15.30 -7.59 2.11
C LYS A 120 -16.51 -7.33 3.01
N LYS A 121 -16.54 -7.92 4.20
CA LYS A 121 -17.61 -7.71 5.18
C LYS A 121 -17.76 -6.23 5.56
N PHE A 122 -16.64 -5.55 5.81
CA PHE A 122 -16.65 -4.12 6.09
C PHE A 122 -17.12 -3.30 4.90
N TYR A 123 -16.56 -3.52 3.71
CA TYR A 123 -16.86 -2.72 2.52
C TYR A 123 -18.32 -2.86 2.11
N PHE A 124 -18.79 -4.09 1.87
CA PHE A 124 -20.15 -4.32 1.39
C PHE A 124 -21.21 -4.25 2.49
N GLY A 125 -20.86 -4.60 3.74
CA GLY A 125 -21.81 -4.60 4.85
C GLY A 125 -21.95 -3.25 5.55
N VAL A 126 -20.92 -2.41 5.53
CA VAL A 126 -20.89 -1.16 6.33
C VAL A 126 -20.63 0.05 5.44
N PHE A 127 -19.49 0.09 4.76
CA PHE A 127 -19.02 1.29 4.06
C PHE A 127 -19.91 1.65 2.87
N LEU A 128 -20.14 0.72 1.95
CA LEU A 128 -20.89 0.95 0.72
C LEU A 128 -22.35 1.38 0.99
N PRO A 129 -23.13 0.72 1.89
CA PRO A 129 -24.46 1.18 2.27
C PRO A 129 -24.45 2.58 2.89
N MET A 130 -23.47 2.88 3.75
CA MET A 130 -23.31 4.22 4.33
C MET A 130 -23.02 5.27 3.26
N ALA A 131 -22.08 4.99 2.35
CA ALA A 131 -21.70 5.90 1.26
C ALA A 131 -22.88 6.15 0.31
N ALA A 132 -23.59 5.10 -0.10
CA ALA A 132 -24.77 5.20 -0.96
C ALA A 132 -25.85 6.10 -0.34
N ARG A 133 -26.16 5.92 0.97
CA ARG A 133 -27.13 6.80 1.66
C ARG A 133 -26.72 8.26 1.64
N ARG A 134 -25.44 8.57 1.86
CA ARG A 134 -24.92 9.95 1.84
C ARG A 134 -25.03 10.58 0.45
N ILE A 135 -24.71 9.81 -0.60
CA ILE A 135 -24.83 10.30 -1.98
C ILE A 135 -26.30 10.58 -2.32
N LEU A 136 -27.21 9.65 -2.01
CA LEU A 136 -28.63 9.83 -2.27
C LEU A 136 -29.26 11.00 -1.49
N GLN A 137 -28.76 11.31 -0.30
CA GLN A 137 -29.19 12.50 0.44
C GLN A 137 -28.77 13.80 -0.24
N LYS A 138 -27.53 13.87 -0.76
CA LYS A 138 -27.03 15.05 -1.49
C LYS A 138 -27.73 15.30 -2.83
N VAL A 139 -28.22 14.25 -3.48
CA VAL A 139 -28.95 14.38 -4.76
C VAL A 139 -30.38 14.89 -4.56
N LYS A 140 -30.94 14.72 -3.35
CA LYS A 140 -32.30 15.15 -3.00
C LYS A 140 -32.38 16.55 -2.40
N SER A 141 -31.25 17.17 -2.06
CA SER A 141 -31.10 18.54 -1.57
C SER A 141 -30.72 19.49 -2.69
#